data_AF-A0A5C8BVP0-F1
#
_entry.id   AF-A0A5C8BVP0-F1
#
_cell.length_a   1.000
_cell.length_b   1.000
_cell.length_c   1.000
_cell.angle_alpha   90.00
_cell.angle_beta   90.00
_cell.angle_gamma   90.00
#
_symmetry.space_group_name_H-M   'P 1'
#
loop_
_entity.id
_entity.type
_entity.pdbx_description
1 polymer ?
#
loop_
_entity_poly.entity_id
_entity_poly.type
_entity_poly.pdbx_seq_one_letter_code
_entity_poly.pdbx_strand_id
1 'polypeptide(L)'
;MMITDITLVEGGPAQIFRGSDRDLHELKMRSAELVSRLGLPEEPFIVDEEAHTVAVRHVAGYIPLGDSTIEIMPAVLRHDPGWRLSMLTMLSTIHRLEWVPIADRATRHANLPGLMGLIVAEAMGRAVGEGVPRNYVEGSGRLASIRGQIDASKAWQRVIDPYTVDCRFSDFVANHPVASALKWACGELSGAVQEEWLQAELLNYTDLFPDASRELPMQSVLDSM
;
A
#
# COMPACT_ATOMS: atom_id res chain seq x y z
N MET A 1 -21.22 4.37 11.37
CA MET A 1 -20.86 5.77 11.03
C MET A 1 -20.78 5.82 9.53
N MET A 2 -21.52 6.70 8.84
CA MET A 2 -21.47 6.76 7.37
C MET A 2 -20.24 7.56 6.97
N ILE A 3 -19.30 6.93 6.28
CA ILE A 3 -18.15 7.62 5.68
C ILE A 3 -18.67 8.53 4.58
N THR A 4 -18.24 9.79 4.57
CA THR A 4 -18.67 10.77 3.56
C THR A 4 -17.68 10.78 2.39
N ASP A 5 -18.14 10.37 1.20
CA ASP A 5 -17.32 10.38 0.00
C ASP A 5 -17.45 11.72 -0.75
N ILE A 6 -16.30 12.32 -1.05
CA ILE A 6 -16.19 13.62 -1.71
C ILE A 6 -15.35 13.46 -2.97
N THR A 7 -15.86 13.89 -4.13
CA THR A 7 -15.09 13.90 -5.38
C THR A 7 -14.72 15.32 -5.77
N LEU A 8 -13.42 15.60 -5.80
CA LEU A 8 -12.84 16.83 -6.31
C LEU A 8 -12.32 16.65 -7.73
N VAL A 9 -12.15 17.75 -8.46
CA VAL A 9 -11.49 17.77 -9.76
C VAL A 9 -10.20 18.56 -9.61
N GLU A 10 -9.09 18.00 -10.05
CA GLU A 10 -7.80 18.69 -10.10
C GLU A 10 -7.93 19.99 -10.93
N GLY A 11 -7.54 21.13 -10.34
CA GLY A 11 -7.69 22.44 -10.97
C GLY A 11 -9.14 22.88 -11.15
N GLY A 12 -10.10 22.17 -10.54
CA GLY A 12 -11.52 22.48 -10.57
C GLY A 12 -11.92 23.62 -9.63
N PRO A 13 -13.20 24.03 -9.66
CA PRO A 13 -13.73 25.02 -8.73
C PRO A 13 -13.74 24.48 -7.30
N ALA A 14 -13.73 25.40 -6.32
CA ALA A 14 -13.93 25.04 -4.92
C ALA A 14 -15.32 24.41 -4.73
N GLN A 15 -15.39 23.35 -3.93
CA GLN A 15 -16.61 22.63 -3.62
C GLN A 15 -16.86 22.63 -2.11
N ILE A 16 -18.12 22.61 -1.71
CA ILE A 16 -18.50 22.49 -0.30
C ILE A 16 -17.98 21.16 0.24
N PHE A 17 -17.19 21.24 1.30
CA PHE A 17 -16.71 20.08 2.02
C PHE A 17 -17.82 19.56 2.93
N ARG A 18 -18.06 18.25 2.94
CA ARG A 18 -19.15 17.63 3.71
C ARG A 18 -18.67 16.86 4.94
N GLY A 19 -17.35 16.78 5.14
CA GLY A 19 -16.73 16.15 6.31
C GLY A 19 -16.72 17.06 7.53
N SER A 20 -16.08 16.60 8.60
CA SER A 20 -15.97 17.34 9.86
C SER A 20 -14.88 18.43 9.79
N ASP A 21 -14.93 19.40 10.71
CA ASP A 21 -13.85 20.40 10.85
C ASP A 21 -12.51 19.75 11.22
N ARG A 22 -12.55 18.59 11.88
CA ARG A 22 -11.37 17.77 12.15
C ARG A 22 -10.76 17.24 10.85
N ASP A 23 -11.59 16.77 9.91
CA ASP A 23 -11.13 16.28 8.61
C ASP A 23 -10.52 17.42 7.78
N LEU A 24 -11.09 18.64 7.85
CA LEU A 24 -10.49 19.83 7.21
C LEU A 24 -9.12 20.17 7.79
N HIS A 25 -8.98 20.13 9.12
CA HIS A 25 -7.70 20.36 9.77
C HIS A 25 -6.67 19.28 9.38
N GLU A 26 -7.09 18.01 9.34
CA GLU A 26 -6.25 16.91 8.89
C GLU A 26 -5.82 17.08 7.42
N LEU A 27 -6.73 17.52 6.55
CA LEU A 27 -6.44 17.77 5.14
C LEU A 27 -5.38 18.86 4.96
N LYS A 28 -5.43 19.94 5.74
CA LYS A 28 -4.39 20.99 5.73
C LYS A 28 -3.02 20.43 6.13
N MET A 29 -2.97 19.64 7.20
CA MET A 29 -1.71 19.01 7.64
C MET A 29 -1.13 18.06 6.58
N ARG A 30 -1.99 17.25 5.95
CA ARG A 30 -1.59 16.35 4.85
C ARG A 30 -1.19 17.11 3.58
N SER A 31 -1.81 18.27 3.30
CA SER A 31 -1.45 19.14 2.18
C SER A 31 0.03 19.54 2.23
N ALA A 32 0.49 19.99 3.40
CA ALA A 32 1.90 20.35 3.62
C ALA A 32 2.85 19.14 3.48
N GLU A 33 2.45 17.96 3.97
CA GLU A 33 3.23 16.73 3.81
C GLU A 33 3.41 16.37 2.33
N LEU A 34 2.33 16.47 1.53
CA LEU A 34 2.33 16.13 0.11
C LEU A 34 3.32 16.97 -0.71
N VAL A 35 3.53 18.24 -0.35
CA VAL A 35 4.54 19.10 -1.01
C VAL A 35 5.91 18.44 -0.95
N SER A 36 6.34 18.04 0.26
CA SER A 36 7.64 17.41 0.46
C SER A 36 7.74 16.02 -0.18
N ARG A 37 6.65 15.24 -0.11
CA ARG A 37 6.63 13.84 -0.54
C ARG A 37 6.57 13.69 -2.06
N LEU A 38 5.87 14.59 -2.76
CA LEU A 38 5.67 14.54 -4.21
C LEU A 38 6.49 15.60 -4.97
N GLY A 39 7.22 16.47 -4.25
CA GLY A 39 8.00 17.54 -4.87
C GLY A 39 7.13 18.60 -5.56
N LEU A 40 5.99 18.95 -4.96
CA LEU A 40 5.03 19.90 -5.55
C LEU A 40 5.54 21.34 -5.41
N PRO A 41 5.14 22.24 -6.33
CA PRO A 41 5.52 23.65 -6.28
C PRO A 41 4.86 24.41 -5.11
N GLU A 42 3.68 23.98 -4.69
CA GLU A 42 2.87 24.61 -3.65
C GLU A 42 1.94 23.57 -2.99
N GLU A 43 1.32 23.95 -1.88
CA GLU A 43 0.32 23.11 -1.21
C GLU A 43 -0.86 22.79 -2.16
N PRO A 44 -1.21 21.50 -2.34
CA PRO A 44 -2.22 21.11 -3.32
C PRO A 44 -3.64 21.50 -2.92
N PHE A 45 -3.96 21.64 -1.63
CA PHE A 45 -5.30 21.95 -1.15
C PHE A 45 -5.46 23.41 -0.77
N ILE A 46 -6.51 24.04 -1.31
CA ILE A 46 -6.93 25.39 -0.93
C ILE A 46 -8.22 25.22 -0.12
N VAL A 47 -8.13 25.50 1.18
CA VAL A 47 -9.23 25.31 2.14
C VAL A 47 -9.72 26.67 2.65
N ASP A 48 -11.00 26.95 2.43
CA ASP A 48 -11.71 28.08 3.02
C ASP A 48 -12.58 27.56 4.18
N GLU A 49 -12.19 27.87 5.42
CA GLU A 49 -12.88 27.42 6.63
C GLU A 49 -14.19 28.18 6.87
N GLU A 50 -14.29 29.44 6.45
CA GLU A 50 -15.51 30.25 6.65
C GLU A 50 -16.61 29.80 5.69
N ALA A 51 -16.25 29.59 4.42
CA ALA A 51 -17.17 29.09 3.40
C ALA A 51 -17.33 27.55 3.43
N HIS A 52 -16.50 26.86 4.21
CA HIS A 52 -16.40 25.39 4.27
C HIS A 52 -16.21 24.77 2.88
N THR A 53 -15.27 25.32 2.11
CA THR A 53 -14.97 24.87 0.75
C THR A 53 -13.54 24.41 0.57
N VAL A 54 -13.35 23.46 -0.34
CA VAL A 54 -12.05 22.89 -0.70
C VAL A 54 -11.89 22.89 -2.21
N ALA A 55 -10.72 23.33 -2.68
CA ALA A 55 -10.24 23.12 -4.05
C ALA A 55 -8.90 22.38 -4.00
N VAL A 56 -8.54 21.72 -5.11
CA VAL A 56 -7.31 20.93 -5.21
C VAL A 56 -6.57 21.18 -6.52
N ARG A 57 -5.24 21.14 -6.50
CA ARG A 57 -4.36 21.38 -7.65
C ARG A 57 -3.17 20.41 -7.63
N HIS A 58 -2.58 20.16 -8.80
CA HIS A 58 -1.32 19.42 -9.00
C HIS A 58 -1.33 17.93 -8.59
N VAL A 59 -2.40 17.43 -7.97
CA VAL A 59 -2.51 16.06 -7.48
C VAL A 59 -3.84 15.44 -7.91
N ALA A 60 -3.80 14.13 -8.13
CA ALA A 60 -4.96 13.27 -8.34
C ALA A 60 -4.81 11.99 -7.54
N GLY A 61 -5.92 11.35 -7.16
CA GLY A 61 -5.89 10.12 -6.38
C GLY A 61 -6.92 10.08 -5.26
N TYR A 62 -6.55 9.47 -4.15
CA TYR A 62 -7.44 9.20 -3.01
C TYR A 62 -6.79 9.62 -1.69
N ILE A 63 -7.57 10.22 -0.80
CA ILE A 63 -7.15 10.59 0.55
C ILE A 63 -8.23 10.16 1.55
N PRO A 64 -7.92 9.23 2.47
CA PRO A 64 -8.79 8.94 3.61
C PRO A 64 -8.59 10.01 4.68
N LEU A 65 -9.67 10.54 5.25
CA LEU A 65 -9.64 11.55 6.33
C LEU A 65 -10.62 11.12 7.41
N GLY A 66 -10.18 10.57 8.54
CA GLY A 66 -11.08 10.20 9.66
C GLY A 66 -12.42 9.57 9.25
N ASP A 67 -13.46 10.42 9.17
CA ASP A 67 -14.85 10.04 8.89
C ASP A 67 -15.29 10.32 7.43
N SER A 68 -14.38 10.75 6.57
CA SER A 68 -14.58 11.20 5.20
C SER A 68 -13.51 10.63 4.26
N THR A 69 -13.81 10.61 2.96
CA THR A 69 -12.81 10.30 1.94
C THR A 69 -12.87 11.31 0.81
N ILE A 70 -11.72 11.61 0.23
CA ILE A 70 -11.60 12.48 -0.94
C ILE A 70 -11.02 11.68 -2.09
N GLU A 71 -11.76 11.64 -3.19
CA GLU A 71 -11.27 11.22 -4.49
C GLU A 71 -11.01 12.46 -5.35
N ILE A 72 -9.88 12.49 -6.04
CA ILE A 72 -9.44 13.63 -6.83
C ILE A 72 -9.28 13.17 -8.27
N MET A 73 -10.24 13.57 -9.09
CA MET A 73 -10.29 13.27 -10.51
C MET A 73 -9.22 14.08 -11.26
N PRO A 74 -8.37 13.46 -12.10
CA PRO A 74 -7.46 14.18 -12.98
C PRO A 74 -8.21 15.12 -13.92
N ALA A 75 -7.70 16.34 -14.15
CA ALA A 75 -8.39 17.34 -14.99
C ALA A 75 -8.67 16.82 -16.40
N VAL A 76 -7.77 15.99 -16.94
CA VAL A 76 -7.87 15.38 -18.28
C VAL A 76 -9.04 14.41 -18.40
N LEU A 77 -9.56 13.88 -17.29
CA LEU A 77 -10.67 12.92 -17.26
C LEU A 77 -12.01 13.52 -16.82
N ARG A 78 -12.12 14.85 -16.69
CA ARG A 78 -13.31 15.51 -16.13
C ARG A 78 -14.65 15.18 -16.79
N HIS A 79 -14.62 14.72 -18.04
CA HIS A 79 -15.80 14.38 -18.85
C HIS A 79 -16.01 12.87 -19.00
N ASP A 80 -15.18 12.06 -18.33
CA ASP A 80 -15.23 10.61 -18.40
C ASP A 80 -16.06 10.06 -17.21
N PRO A 81 -17.25 9.49 -17.46
CA PRO A 81 -18.03 8.86 -16.40
C PRO A 81 -17.33 7.64 -15.78
N GLY A 82 -16.33 7.06 -16.45
CA GLY A 82 -15.50 5.96 -15.98
C GLY A 82 -14.11 6.39 -15.50
N TRP A 83 -13.93 7.67 -15.13
CA TRP A 83 -12.61 8.26 -14.88
C TRP A 83 -11.72 7.46 -13.91
N ARG A 84 -12.29 6.80 -12.90
CA ARG A 84 -11.52 6.00 -11.92
C ARG A 84 -10.75 4.87 -12.61
N LEU A 85 -11.43 4.14 -13.49
CA LEU A 85 -10.81 3.06 -14.26
C LEU A 85 -9.82 3.62 -15.29
N SER A 86 -10.18 4.71 -15.98
CA SER A 86 -9.28 5.36 -16.92
C SER A 86 -8.00 5.87 -16.24
N MET A 87 -8.12 6.40 -15.02
CA MET A 87 -6.99 6.78 -14.17
C MET A 87 -6.11 5.58 -13.84
N LEU A 88 -6.70 4.48 -13.37
CA LEU A 88 -5.95 3.25 -13.08
C LEU A 88 -5.29 2.66 -14.33
N THR A 89 -5.92 2.78 -15.49
CA THR A 89 -5.37 2.35 -16.79
C THR A 89 -4.19 3.23 -17.22
N MET A 90 -4.25 4.54 -16.97
CA MET A 90 -3.11 5.42 -17.20
C MET A 90 -1.95 5.08 -16.25
N LEU A 91 -2.24 4.86 -14.97
CA LEU A 91 -1.23 4.49 -13.96
C LEU A 91 -0.58 3.14 -14.29
N SER A 92 -1.35 2.13 -14.71
CA SER A 92 -0.78 0.84 -15.11
C SER A 92 0.13 0.95 -16.32
N THR A 93 -0.23 1.80 -17.28
CA THR A 93 0.61 2.07 -18.45
C THR A 93 1.93 2.74 -18.05
N ILE A 94 1.88 3.75 -17.17
CA ILE A 94 3.06 4.49 -16.71
C ILE A 94 3.98 3.60 -15.87
N HIS A 95 3.40 2.86 -14.92
CA HIS A 95 4.13 1.98 -14.01
C HIS A 95 4.42 0.59 -14.61
N ARG A 96 4.06 0.36 -15.88
CA ARG A 96 4.22 -0.92 -16.59
C ARG A 96 3.65 -2.11 -15.81
N LEU A 97 2.51 -1.91 -15.15
CA LEU A 97 1.80 -3.00 -14.51
C LEU A 97 1.27 -3.91 -15.61
N GLU A 98 1.67 -5.19 -15.57
CA GLU A 98 1.33 -6.17 -16.62
C GLU A 98 -0.17 -6.43 -16.72
N TRP A 99 -0.93 -6.12 -15.66
CA TRP A 99 -2.33 -6.45 -15.57
C TRP A 99 -3.13 -5.50 -14.68
N VAL A 100 -4.32 -5.12 -15.16
CA VAL A 100 -5.39 -4.43 -14.41
C VAL A 100 -6.68 -5.21 -14.72
N PRO A 101 -7.56 -5.49 -13.74
CA PRO A 101 -8.84 -6.13 -14.00
C PRO A 101 -9.63 -5.34 -15.05
N ILE A 102 -10.21 -6.09 -15.97
CA ILE A 102 -11.13 -5.56 -16.96
C ILE A 102 -12.42 -5.21 -16.22
N ALA A 103 -12.97 -4.02 -16.51
CA ALA A 103 -14.21 -3.55 -15.92
C ALA A 103 -15.35 -4.58 -16.10
N ASP A 104 -15.91 -5.06 -14.99
CA ASP A 104 -17.21 -5.72 -14.98
C ASP A 104 -18.28 -4.73 -14.47
N ARG A 105 -19.57 -5.06 -14.59
CA ARG A 105 -20.68 -4.28 -14.03
C ARG A 105 -20.49 -4.00 -12.53
N ALA A 106 -19.88 -4.93 -11.80
CA ALA A 106 -19.57 -4.77 -10.38
C ALA A 106 -18.56 -3.63 -10.12
N THR A 107 -17.61 -3.39 -11.04
CA THR A 107 -16.55 -2.39 -10.84
C THR A 107 -16.96 -0.97 -11.23
N ARG A 108 -18.08 -0.80 -11.94
CA ARG A 108 -18.52 0.51 -12.46
C ARG A 108 -18.89 1.51 -11.34
N HIS A 109 -19.30 1.02 -10.18
CA HIS A 109 -19.72 1.86 -9.05
C HIS A 109 -18.73 1.86 -7.89
N ALA A 110 -17.64 1.09 -8.00
CA ALA A 110 -16.61 1.05 -6.97
C ALA A 110 -15.86 2.40 -6.93
N ASN A 111 -15.57 2.86 -5.73
CA ASN A 111 -14.64 3.97 -5.50
C ASN A 111 -13.19 3.51 -5.77
N LEU A 112 -12.24 4.44 -5.77
CA LEU A 112 -10.82 4.17 -6.02
C LEU A 112 -10.26 3.08 -5.08
N PRO A 113 -10.48 3.13 -3.74
CA PRO A 113 -10.08 2.05 -2.85
C PRO A 113 -10.68 0.70 -3.21
N GLY A 114 -11.98 0.65 -3.54
CA GLY A 114 -12.67 -0.56 -3.98
C GLY A 114 -12.03 -1.15 -5.23
N LEU A 115 -11.74 -0.32 -6.24
CA LEU A 115 -11.05 -0.74 -7.46
C LEU A 115 -9.62 -1.24 -7.18
N MET A 116 -8.86 -0.55 -6.33
CA MET A 116 -7.53 -0.99 -5.91
C MET A 116 -7.59 -2.30 -5.12
N GLY A 117 -8.57 -2.45 -4.24
CA GLY A 117 -8.84 -3.66 -3.49
C GLY A 117 -9.14 -4.85 -4.41
N LEU A 118 -9.96 -4.64 -5.44
CA LEU A 118 -10.25 -5.66 -6.46
C LEU A 118 -8.99 -6.07 -7.24
N ILE A 119 -8.18 -5.09 -7.68
CA ILE A 119 -6.90 -5.35 -8.35
C ILE A 119 -6.02 -6.24 -7.46
N VAL A 120 -5.85 -5.87 -6.20
CA VAL A 120 -4.99 -6.60 -5.26
C VAL A 120 -5.56 -7.98 -4.96
N ALA A 121 -6.85 -8.10 -4.68
CA ALA A 121 -7.48 -9.38 -4.37
C ALA A 121 -7.38 -10.36 -5.54
N GLU A 122 -7.62 -9.93 -6.78
CA GLU A 122 -7.47 -10.78 -7.96
C GLU A 122 -6.00 -11.16 -8.23
N ALA A 123 -5.07 -10.22 -8.08
CA ALA A 123 -3.64 -10.50 -8.23
C ALA A 123 -3.16 -11.51 -7.17
N MET A 124 -3.60 -11.35 -5.92
CA MET A 124 -3.34 -12.28 -4.82
C MET A 124 -3.95 -13.65 -5.08
N GLY A 125 -5.21 -13.73 -5.53
CA GLY A 125 -5.86 -14.99 -5.86
C GLY A 125 -5.10 -15.79 -6.92
N ARG A 126 -4.51 -15.12 -7.92
CA ARG A 126 -3.62 -15.77 -8.91
C ARG A 126 -2.30 -16.21 -8.29
N ALA A 127 -1.63 -15.32 -7.56
CA ALA A 127 -0.32 -15.59 -6.96
C ALA A 127 -0.37 -16.73 -5.93
N VAL A 128 -1.45 -16.83 -5.15
CA VAL A 128 -1.63 -17.90 -4.17
C VAL A 128 -1.72 -19.28 -4.83
N GLY A 129 -2.25 -19.37 -6.05
CA GLY A 129 -2.23 -20.59 -6.84
C GLY A 129 -0.82 -21.07 -7.22
N GLU A 130 0.14 -20.16 -7.31
CA GLU A 130 1.55 -20.45 -7.63
C GLU A 130 2.42 -20.65 -6.37
N GLY A 131 1.96 -20.14 -5.22
CA GLY A 131 2.62 -20.27 -3.93
C GLY A 131 2.97 -18.91 -3.30
N VAL A 132 3.00 -18.87 -1.97
CA VAL A 132 3.30 -17.65 -1.21
C VAL A 132 4.80 -17.32 -1.29
N PRO A 133 5.19 -16.05 -1.52
CA PRO A 133 6.60 -15.67 -1.64
C PRO A 133 7.36 -15.97 -0.33
N ARG A 134 8.47 -16.70 -0.48
CA ARG A 134 9.41 -17.03 0.58
C ARG A 134 10.82 -16.87 0.01
N ASN A 135 11.73 -16.37 0.83
CA ASN A 135 13.10 -16.08 0.40
C ASN A 135 14.12 -16.77 1.30
N TYR A 136 15.28 -17.06 0.72
CA TYR A 136 16.45 -17.48 1.48
C TYR A 136 17.16 -16.25 2.05
N VAL A 137 17.28 -16.19 3.37
CA VAL A 137 18.05 -15.16 4.07
C VAL A 137 19.29 -15.81 4.68
N GLU A 138 20.46 -15.23 4.44
CA GLU A 138 21.68 -15.67 5.08
C GLU A 138 21.65 -15.31 6.58
N GLY A 139 21.78 -16.35 7.41
CA GLY A 139 21.98 -16.26 8.83
C GLY A 139 23.39 -16.71 9.20
N SER A 140 23.90 -16.17 10.31
CA SER A 140 25.07 -16.73 10.98
C SER A 140 24.77 -16.90 12.46
N GLY A 141 25.28 -17.95 13.06
CA GLY A 141 24.99 -18.25 14.46
C GLY A 141 25.90 -19.30 15.05
N ARG A 142 26.02 -19.25 16.37
CA ARG A 142 26.76 -20.22 17.16
C ARG A 142 25.79 -21.29 17.67
N LEU A 143 25.90 -22.49 17.12
CA LEU A 143 24.91 -23.55 17.28
C LEU A 143 25.54 -24.77 17.97
N ALA A 144 24.73 -25.53 18.71
CA ALA A 144 25.17 -26.79 19.32
C ALA A 144 25.37 -27.93 18.29
N SER A 145 24.89 -27.73 17.06
CA SER A 145 25.00 -28.66 15.95
C SER A 145 25.36 -27.93 14.66
N ILE A 146 25.89 -28.66 13.67
CA ILE A 146 26.26 -28.07 12.38
C ILE A 146 24.98 -27.87 11.55
N ARG A 147 24.74 -26.62 11.13
CA ARG A 147 23.67 -26.25 10.19
C ARG A 147 24.28 -25.44 9.05
N GLY A 148 24.06 -25.87 7.80
CA GLY A 148 24.65 -25.20 6.64
C GLY A 148 26.18 -25.37 6.58
N GLN A 149 26.91 -24.27 6.41
CA GLN A 149 28.36 -24.25 6.30
C GLN A 149 29.01 -23.80 7.61
N ILE A 150 30.15 -24.41 7.97
CA ILE A 150 30.94 -23.96 9.11
C ILE A 150 31.70 -22.69 8.73
N ASP A 151 31.68 -21.68 9.60
CA ASP A 151 32.50 -20.48 9.41
C ASP A 151 33.96 -20.78 9.77
N ALA A 152 34.75 -21.18 8.78
CA ALA A 152 36.14 -21.55 8.96
C ALA A 152 36.99 -20.43 9.60
N SER A 153 36.62 -19.16 9.41
CA SER A 153 37.32 -18.02 10.01
C SER A 153 37.19 -17.98 11.55
N LYS A 154 36.17 -18.63 12.10
CA LYS A 154 35.88 -18.73 13.55
C LYS A 154 36.12 -20.12 14.13
N ALA A 155 36.56 -21.09 13.31
CA ALA A 155 36.71 -22.49 13.73
C ALA A 155 37.64 -22.69 14.93
N TRP A 156 38.61 -21.80 15.15
CA TRP A 156 39.51 -21.83 16.29
C TRP A 156 38.79 -21.67 17.64
N GLN A 157 37.62 -21.01 17.68
CA GLN A 157 36.84 -20.81 18.91
C GLN A 157 36.36 -22.13 19.52
N ARG A 158 36.30 -23.22 18.73
CA ARG A 158 35.98 -24.56 19.20
C ARG A 158 37.02 -25.15 20.16
N VAL A 159 38.23 -24.59 20.20
CA VAL A 159 39.25 -24.94 21.19
C VAL A 159 38.86 -24.43 22.59
N ILE A 160 38.15 -23.29 22.65
CA ILE A 160 37.71 -22.66 23.91
C ILE A 160 36.39 -23.26 24.38
N ASP A 161 35.48 -23.56 23.45
CA ASP A 161 34.19 -24.18 23.76
C ASP A 161 33.83 -25.20 22.66
N PRO A 162 34.04 -26.49 22.94
CA PRO A 162 33.87 -27.55 21.96
C PRO A 162 32.40 -27.91 21.69
N TYR A 163 31.46 -27.42 22.51
CA TYR A 163 30.05 -27.77 22.42
C TYR A 163 29.27 -26.91 21.42
N THR A 164 29.91 -25.90 20.84
CA THR A 164 29.29 -24.98 19.90
C THR A 164 30.11 -24.83 18.62
N VAL A 165 29.44 -24.49 17.53
CA VAL A 165 30.02 -24.30 16.20
C VAL A 165 29.45 -23.04 15.57
N ASP A 166 30.31 -22.14 15.11
CA ASP A 166 29.91 -21.02 14.28
C ASP A 166 29.56 -21.50 12.88
N CYS A 167 28.31 -21.27 12.49
CA CYS A 167 27.77 -21.68 11.21
C CYS A 167 27.21 -20.47 10.44
N ARG A 168 27.28 -20.55 9.11
CA ARG A 168 26.54 -19.72 8.17
C ARG A 168 25.55 -20.61 7.44
N PHE A 169 24.30 -20.19 7.37
CA PHE A 169 23.21 -20.97 6.78
C PHE A 169 22.22 -20.05 6.07
N SER A 170 21.49 -20.60 5.10
CA SER A 170 20.44 -19.86 4.40
C SER A 170 19.10 -20.40 4.85
N ASP A 171 18.31 -19.57 5.53
CA ASP A 171 16.98 -19.96 6.02
C ASP A 171 15.90 -19.52 5.05
N PHE A 172 15.02 -20.46 4.71
CA PHE A 172 13.86 -20.20 3.87
C PHE A 172 12.74 -19.59 4.73
N VAL A 173 12.71 -18.26 4.79
CA VAL A 173 11.83 -17.51 5.70
C VAL A 173 10.59 -17.00 4.98
N ALA A 174 9.46 -17.03 5.69
CA ALA A 174 8.19 -16.45 5.25
C ALA A 174 8.10 -14.94 5.56
N ASN A 175 8.90 -14.45 6.50
CA ASN A 175 8.99 -13.02 6.83
C ASN A 175 10.09 -12.37 5.98
N HIS A 176 9.70 -11.79 4.84
CA HIS A 176 10.56 -11.01 3.95
C HIS A 176 9.87 -9.68 3.61
N PRO A 177 10.61 -8.61 3.24
CA PRO A 177 10.04 -7.34 2.79
C PRO A 177 8.83 -7.43 1.84
N VAL A 178 8.88 -8.24 0.77
CA VAL A 178 7.72 -8.42 -0.14
C VAL A 178 6.50 -8.97 0.59
N ALA A 179 6.65 -10.01 1.42
CA ALA A 179 5.54 -10.55 2.21
C ALA A 179 4.98 -9.52 3.20
N SER A 180 5.84 -8.68 3.79
CA SER A 180 5.41 -7.59 4.68
C SER A 180 4.69 -6.47 3.90
N ALA A 181 5.17 -6.11 2.72
CA ALA A 181 4.52 -5.13 1.86
C ALA A 181 3.14 -5.61 1.37
N LEU A 182 3.01 -6.88 0.99
CA LEU A 182 1.72 -7.48 0.61
C LEU A 182 0.75 -7.53 1.80
N LYS A 183 1.23 -7.99 2.97
CA LYS A 183 0.42 -8.01 4.19
C LYS A 183 -0.05 -6.62 4.58
N TRP A 184 0.84 -5.63 4.54
CA TRP A 184 0.50 -4.24 4.79
C TRP A 184 -0.53 -3.73 3.78
N ALA A 185 -0.31 -3.93 2.48
CA ALA A 185 -1.21 -3.45 1.43
C ALA A 185 -2.62 -4.04 1.56
N CYS A 186 -2.74 -5.36 1.78
CA CYS A 186 -4.02 -6.00 2.04
C CYS A 186 -4.69 -5.46 3.31
N GLY A 187 -3.92 -5.23 4.38
CA GLY A 187 -4.42 -4.65 5.62
C GLY A 187 -4.96 -3.23 5.44
N GLU A 188 -4.17 -2.34 4.84
CA GLU A 188 -4.57 -0.95 4.58
C GLU A 188 -5.80 -0.87 3.67
N LEU A 189 -5.80 -1.62 2.55
CA LEU A 189 -6.95 -1.62 1.64
C LEU A 189 -8.19 -2.19 2.31
N SER A 190 -8.07 -3.22 3.16
CA SER A 190 -9.23 -3.77 3.89
C SER A 190 -9.91 -2.73 4.79
N GLY A 191 -9.18 -1.73 5.27
CA GLY A 191 -9.74 -0.61 6.04
C GLY A 191 -10.36 0.49 5.19
N ALA A 192 -10.02 0.57 3.89
CA ALA A 192 -10.44 1.63 2.98
C ALA A 192 -11.59 1.23 2.03
N VAL A 193 -11.77 -0.07 1.77
CA VAL A 193 -12.87 -0.59 0.94
C VAL A 193 -14.21 -0.52 1.69
N GLN A 194 -15.30 -0.33 0.95
CA GLN A 194 -16.65 -0.25 1.53
C GLN A 194 -17.38 -1.58 1.47
N GLU A 195 -17.04 -2.45 0.52
CA GLU A 195 -17.67 -3.73 0.31
C GLU A 195 -17.18 -4.77 1.32
N GLU A 196 -18.08 -5.23 2.19
CA GLU A 196 -17.77 -6.20 3.27
C GLU A 196 -17.09 -7.49 2.76
N TRP A 197 -17.53 -8.00 1.61
CA TRP A 197 -16.95 -9.21 1.03
C TRP A 197 -15.50 -8.99 0.58
N LEU A 198 -15.18 -7.80 0.04
CA LEU A 198 -13.85 -7.45 -0.42
C LEU A 198 -12.92 -7.18 0.76
N GLN A 199 -13.45 -6.54 1.81
CA GLN A 199 -12.76 -6.40 3.09
C GLN A 199 -12.37 -7.76 3.66
N ALA A 200 -13.32 -8.70 3.75
CA ALA A 200 -13.07 -10.04 4.26
C ALA A 200 -12.04 -10.81 3.42
N GLU A 201 -12.13 -10.69 2.09
CA GLU A 201 -11.19 -11.32 1.16
C GLU A 201 -9.76 -10.77 1.32
N LEU A 202 -9.60 -9.45 1.42
CA LEU A 202 -8.30 -8.81 1.67
C LEU A 202 -7.72 -9.24 3.02
N LEU A 203 -8.55 -9.35 4.07
CA LEU A 203 -8.11 -9.86 5.37
C LEU A 203 -7.67 -11.33 5.31
N ASN A 204 -8.36 -12.19 4.55
CA ASN A 204 -7.93 -13.57 4.34
C ASN A 204 -6.51 -13.64 3.75
N TYR A 205 -6.17 -12.73 2.83
CA TYR A 205 -4.82 -12.64 2.28
C TYR A 205 -3.78 -12.18 3.30
N THR A 206 -4.14 -11.35 4.27
CA THR A 206 -3.22 -10.96 5.36
C THR A 206 -2.81 -12.16 6.22
N ASP A 207 -3.73 -13.11 6.42
CA ASP A 207 -3.52 -14.32 7.22
C ASP A 207 -2.59 -15.34 6.53
N LEU A 208 -2.37 -15.22 5.23
CA LEU A 208 -1.37 -16.02 4.51
C LEU A 208 0.08 -15.68 4.89
N PHE A 209 0.29 -14.53 5.53
CA PHE A 209 1.59 -14.03 5.93
C PHE A 209 1.70 -13.87 7.46
N PRO A 210 1.52 -14.94 8.27
CA PRO A 210 1.43 -14.82 9.72
C PRO A 210 2.67 -14.17 10.33
N ASP A 211 3.86 -14.55 9.86
CA ASP A 211 5.15 -14.10 10.40
C ASP A 211 5.62 -12.75 9.83
N ALA A 212 4.99 -12.24 8.76
CA ALA A 212 5.41 -10.99 8.13
C ALA A 212 4.99 -9.76 8.95
N SER A 213 5.76 -8.68 8.84
CA SER A 213 5.44 -7.41 9.49
C SER A 213 4.13 -6.82 8.95
N ARG A 214 3.40 -6.09 9.79
CA ARG A 214 2.25 -5.29 9.40
C ARG A 214 2.63 -3.89 8.94
N GLU A 215 3.91 -3.53 8.98
CA GLU A 215 4.42 -2.23 8.57
C GLU A 215 4.96 -2.28 7.14
N LEU A 216 4.73 -1.21 6.37
CA LEU A 216 5.34 -1.04 5.05
C LEU A 216 6.87 -0.96 5.20
N PRO A 217 7.64 -1.84 4.54
CA PRO A 217 9.09 -1.73 4.52
C PRO A 217 9.56 -0.41 3.92
N MET A 218 10.73 0.08 4.33
CA MET A 218 11.34 1.27 3.74
C MET A 218 11.57 1.09 2.24
N GLN A 219 11.36 2.14 1.45
CA GLN A 219 11.53 2.10 -0.01
C GLN A 219 12.91 1.58 -0.43
N SER A 220 13.97 1.99 0.27
CA SER A 220 15.34 1.54 0.02
C SER A 220 15.53 0.02 0.17
N VAL A 221 14.74 -0.63 1.03
CA VAL A 221 14.75 -2.09 1.19
C VAL A 221 14.05 -2.76 0.01
N LEU A 222 12.93 -2.19 -0.45
CA LEU A 222 12.18 -2.71 -1.60
C LEU A 222 12.95 -2.55 -2.91
N ASP A 223 13.63 -1.42 -3.12
CA ASP A 223 14.42 -1.13 -4.33
C ASP A 223 15.69 -1.98 -4.44
N SER A 224 16.16 -2.56 -3.32
CA SER A 224 17.37 -3.39 -3.27
C SER A 224 17.14 -4.86 -3.61
N MET A 225 15.89 -5.25 -3.86
CA MET A 225 15.47 -6.61 -4.21
C MET A 225 15.45 -6.84 -5.72
#